data_AF-T2T1R6-F1
#
_entry.id   AF-T2T1R6-F1
#
_cell.length_a   1.000
_cell.length_b   1.000
_cell.length_c   1.000
_cell.angle_alpha   90.00
_cell.angle_beta   90.00
_cell.angle_gamma   90.00
#
_symmetry.space_group_name_H-M   'P 1'
#
loop_
_entity.id
_entity.type
_entity.pdbx_description
1 polymer ?
#
loop_
_entity_poly.entity_id
_entity_poly.type
_entity_poly.pdbx_seq_one_letter_code
_entity_poly.pdbx_strand_id
1 'polypeptide(L)'
;YFVPDLLRGKVYTVQNPKLPFAAVHGDPDAVIKGKTRIGPTALTMPKLERNKCWLKGISLELLKMDLNKDVFKIAFDLMSDKEIRNYVFKNMVFELPIIGKRKFLKDAQKIIPSLSLEDLEYAHGFGEVRPQVLDRTKRKLELGEKKICTHKGITFNMTPSPGATSCLQNALVDSQEIAAYLGESFELERFYKDLSPEELEN
;
A
#
# COMPACT_ATOMS: atom_id res chain seq x y z
N TYR A 1 -8.18 4.31 11.29
CA TYR A 1 -9.20 4.75 12.25
C TYR A 1 -10.51 4.95 11.52
N PHE A 2 -11.62 4.67 12.18
CA PHE A 2 -12.93 5.13 11.76
C PHE A 2 -13.23 6.48 12.38
N VAL A 3 -13.93 7.31 11.63
CA VAL A 3 -14.54 8.57 12.07
C VAL A 3 -15.97 8.64 11.54
N PRO A 4 -16.84 9.56 12.03
CA PRO A 4 -18.16 9.77 11.46
C PRO A 4 -18.09 10.02 9.95
N ASP A 5 -19.19 9.74 9.25
CA ASP A 5 -19.26 9.92 7.80
C ASP A 5 -19.25 11.41 7.41
N LEU A 6 -18.05 11.92 7.14
CA LEU A 6 -17.80 13.35 6.93
C LEU A 6 -17.19 13.62 5.55
N LEU A 7 -16.75 12.59 4.83
CA LEU A 7 -16.22 12.70 3.47
C LEU A 7 -17.24 12.21 2.45
N ARG A 8 -17.35 12.90 1.31
CA ARG A 8 -18.18 12.45 0.16
C ARG A 8 -17.38 11.70 -0.90
N GLY A 9 -16.08 11.57 -0.70
CA GLY A 9 -15.15 10.97 -1.65
C GLY A 9 -13.77 10.81 -1.04
N LYS A 10 -12.86 10.24 -1.82
CA LYS A 10 -11.50 9.95 -1.37
C LYS A 10 -10.66 11.22 -1.37
N VAL A 11 -9.98 11.50 -0.27
CA VAL A 11 -9.12 12.68 -0.09
C VAL A 11 -7.71 12.23 0.24
N TYR A 12 -6.74 12.63 -0.59
CA TYR A 12 -5.33 12.36 -0.38
C TYR A 12 -4.58 13.61 0.08
N THR A 13 -3.68 13.45 1.05
CA THR A 13 -2.67 14.47 1.32
C THR A 13 -1.48 14.32 0.36
N VAL A 14 -0.71 15.40 0.20
CA VAL A 14 0.49 15.43 -0.63
C VAL A 14 1.45 14.33 -0.19
N GLN A 15 1.85 13.47 -1.14
CA GLN A 15 2.74 12.35 -0.88
C GLN A 15 4.20 12.80 -0.77
N ASN A 16 4.98 12.09 0.06
CA ASN A 16 6.44 12.21 0.03
C ASN A 16 6.97 11.33 -1.11
N PRO A 17 7.76 11.86 -2.07
CA PRO A 17 8.34 11.06 -3.15
C PRO A 17 9.16 9.84 -2.67
N LYS A 18 9.79 9.92 -1.49
CA LYS A 18 10.54 8.80 -0.90
C LYS A 18 9.64 7.71 -0.33
N LEU A 19 8.39 8.03 -0.02
CA LEU A 19 7.38 7.14 0.58
C LEU A 19 5.98 7.48 0.02
N PRO A 20 5.70 7.15 -1.25
CA PRO A 20 4.54 7.68 -2.00
C PRO A 20 3.17 7.11 -1.58
N PHE A 21 3.12 6.25 -0.57
CA PHE A 21 1.91 5.60 -0.04
C PHE A 21 1.71 5.84 1.46
N ALA A 22 2.56 6.68 2.04
CA ALA A 22 2.66 6.89 3.47
C ALA A 22 1.76 8.01 3.99
N ALA A 23 1.40 8.96 3.12
CA ALA A 23 0.65 10.12 3.58
C ALA A 23 -0.79 9.75 3.91
N VAL A 24 -1.30 10.41 4.95
CA VAL A 24 -2.65 10.18 5.44
C VAL A 24 -3.67 10.51 4.35
N HIS A 25 -4.69 9.68 4.23
CA HIS A 25 -5.81 9.82 3.33
C HIS A 25 -7.08 9.35 4.04
N GLY A 26 -8.22 9.80 3.52
CA GLY A 26 -9.54 9.45 4.01
C GLY A 26 -10.42 8.97 2.86
N ASP A 27 -11.22 7.95 3.12
CA ASP A 27 -12.28 7.48 2.22
C ASP A 27 -13.54 7.13 3.02
N PRO A 28 -14.74 7.37 2.47
CA PRO A 28 -15.95 6.70 2.93
C PRO A 28 -15.69 5.18 2.89
N ASP A 29 -15.95 4.49 4.00
CA ASP A 29 -15.63 3.05 4.05
C ASP A 29 -16.62 2.26 3.19
N ALA A 30 -16.08 1.41 2.31
CA ALA A 30 -16.89 0.64 1.37
C ALA A 30 -17.66 -0.51 2.04
N VAL A 31 -17.23 -0.96 3.22
CA VAL A 31 -17.81 -2.12 3.94
C VAL A 31 -18.65 -1.64 5.12
N ILE A 32 -18.12 -0.71 5.92
CA ILE A 32 -18.78 -0.18 7.11
C ILE A 32 -19.53 1.11 6.75
N LYS A 33 -20.84 0.99 6.51
CA LYS A 33 -21.70 2.13 6.18
C LYS A 33 -21.71 3.18 7.30
N GLY A 34 -21.78 4.46 6.91
CA GLY A 34 -21.87 5.58 7.85
C GLY A 34 -20.56 5.87 8.60
N LYS A 35 -19.43 5.35 8.10
CA LYS A 35 -18.09 5.64 8.63
C LYS A 35 -17.17 6.10 7.51
N THR A 36 -16.32 7.07 7.83
CA THR A 36 -15.14 7.40 7.03
C THR A 36 -13.93 6.70 7.65
N ARG A 37 -13.09 6.09 6.82
CA ARG A 37 -11.82 5.48 7.23
C ARG A 37 -10.67 6.43 6.93
N ILE A 38 -9.85 6.71 7.93
CA ILE A 38 -8.64 7.54 7.81
C ILE A 38 -7.41 6.71 8.19
N GLY A 39 -6.38 6.78 7.35
CA GLY A 39 -5.11 6.08 7.52
C GLY A 39 -4.11 6.48 6.43
N PRO A 40 -2.97 5.79 6.27
CA PRO A 40 -2.55 4.65 7.06
C PRO A 40 -1.83 5.07 8.36
N THR A 41 -1.77 4.15 9.31
CA THR A 41 -0.72 4.10 10.33
C THR A 41 0.23 2.97 9.93
N ALA A 42 1.14 3.25 8.99
CA ALA A 42 1.94 2.20 8.37
C ALA A 42 3.14 1.85 9.25
N LEU A 43 3.09 0.66 9.86
CA LEU A 43 4.20 0.10 10.60
C LEU A 43 5.00 -0.85 9.69
N THR A 44 6.32 -0.67 9.64
CA THR A 44 7.22 -1.65 9.01
C THR A 44 7.27 -2.89 9.90
N MET A 45 6.87 -4.05 9.36
CA MET A 45 6.82 -5.31 10.11
C MET A 45 7.54 -6.42 9.35
N PRO A 46 8.40 -7.22 10.01
CA PRO A 46 9.02 -8.40 9.42
C PRO A 46 8.06 -9.59 9.48
N LYS A 47 6.88 -9.47 8.88
CA LYS A 47 5.84 -10.50 8.84
C LYS A 47 5.12 -10.47 7.51
N LEU A 48 4.57 -11.61 7.10
CA LEU A 48 3.73 -11.72 5.92
C LEU A 48 2.25 -11.41 6.19
N GLU A 49 1.80 -11.56 7.44
CA GLU A 49 0.40 -11.35 7.84
C GLU A 49 0.29 -10.57 9.15
N ARG A 50 -0.74 -9.72 9.25
CA ARG A 50 -1.02 -8.93 10.46
C ARG A 50 -1.80 -9.77 11.48
N ASN A 51 -1.11 -10.73 12.11
CA ASN A 51 -1.70 -11.54 13.18
C ASN A 51 -1.99 -10.72 14.45
N LYS A 52 -3.02 -11.12 15.23
CA LYS A 52 -3.48 -10.44 16.47
C LYS A 52 -2.41 -10.29 17.57
N CYS A 53 -1.29 -11.00 17.49
CA CYS A 53 -0.20 -10.93 18.48
C CYS A 53 1.10 -10.42 17.84
N TRP A 54 1.77 -9.48 18.52
CA TRP A 54 3.00 -8.83 18.03
C TRP A 54 4.14 -9.81 17.74
N LEU A 55 4.24 -10.95 18.43
CA LEU A 55 5.27 -11.98 18.21
C LEU A 55 4.80 -13.19 17.39
N LYS A 56 3.48 -13.43 17.29
CA LYS A 56 2.94 -14.60 16.58
C LYS A 56 2.95 -14.33 15.07
N GLY A 57 3.49 -15.25 14.28
CA GLY A 57 3.64 -15.09 12.82
C GLY A 57 4.94 -14.41 12.38
N ILE A 58 5.91 -14.19 13.29
CA ILE A 58 7.31 -14.02 12.86
C ILE A 58 7.77 -15.40 12.39
N SER A 59 7.65 -15.64 11.08
CA SER A 59 8.12 -16.91 10.52
C SER A 59 9.64 -16.96 10.63
N LEU A 60 10.18 -18.00 11.27
CA LEU A 60 11.61 -18.28 11.18
C LEU A 60 12.06 -18.52 9.73
N GLU A 61 11.15 -18.81 8.80
CA GLU A 61 11.45 -18.83 7.37
C GLU A 61 11.77 -17.44 6.81
N LEU A 62 11.15 -16.36 7.32
CA LEU A 62 11.56 -14.99 6.97
C LEU A 62 12.99 -14.70 7.43
N LEU A 63 13.39 -15.28 8.58
CA LEU A 63 14.76 -15.18 9.08
C LEU A 63 15.73 -16.06 8.27
N LYS A 64 15.28 -17.23 7.80
CA LYS A 64 16.05 -18.16 6.96
C LYS A 64 16.20 -17.66 5.51
N MET A 65 15.23 -16.90 5.00
CA MET A 65 15.24 -16.43 3.60
C MET A 65 16.24 -15.31 3.33
N ASP A 66 16.71 -14.54 4.32
CA ASP A 66 17.58 -13.39 4.02
C ASP A 66 18.51 -12.97 5.17
N LEU A 67 19.45 -13.84 5.59
CA LEU A 67 20.73 -13.36 6.16
C LEU A 67 21.64 -12.76 5.07
N ASN A 68 21.05 -12.00 4.16
CA ASN A 68 21.66 -11.54 2.94
C ASN A 68 22.25 -10.15 3.17
N LYS A 69 23.56 -10.00 2.92
CA LYS A 69 24.28 -8.74 3.10
C LYS A 69 23.65 -7.60 2.30
N ASP A 70 23.12 -7.88 1.11
CA ASP A 70 22.48 -6.86 0.29
C ASP A 70 21.16 -6.38 0.92
N VAL A 71 20.33 -7.28 1.45
CA VAL A 71 19.06 -6.93 2.10
C VAL A 71 19.31 -6.14 3.39
N PHE A 72 20.27 -6.57 4.21
CA PHE A 72 20.68 -5.81 5.40
C PHE A 72 21.20 -4.43 5.05
N LYS A 73 22.01 -4.32 3.98
CA LYS A 73 22.51 -3.03 3.50
C LYS A 73 21.36 -2.12 3.07
N ILE A 74 20.40 -2.63 2.31
CA ILE A 74 19.22 -1.85 1.89
C ILE A 74 18.44 -1.38 3.12
N ALA A 75 18.18 -2.26 4.09
CA ALA A 75 17.50 -1.89 5.33
C ALA A 75 18.29 -0.82 6.12
N PHE A 76 19.62 -0.94 6.19
CA PHE A 76 20.48 0.04 6.83
C PHE A 76 20.47 1.39 6.11
N ASP A 77 20.54 1.40 4.77
CA ASP A 77 20.50 2.60 3.95
C ASP A 77 19.15 3.32 4.11
N LEU A 78 18.03 2.58 4.12
CA LEU A 78 16.69 3.12 4.40
C LEU A 78 16.58 3.72 5.81
N MET A 79 17.13 3.07 6.83
CA MET A 79 17.14 3.59 8.21
C MET A 79 18.12 4.75 8.42
N SER A 80 19.12 4.88 7.56
CA SER A 80 20.08 5.99 7.57
C SER A 80 19.45 7.28 7.04
N ASP A 81 18.51 7.19 6.08
CA ASP A 81 17.73 8.34 5.63
C ASP A 81 16.86 8.92 6.75
N LYS A 82 17.05 10.21 7.03
CA LYS A 82 16.40 10.92 8.12
C LYS A 82 14.88 10.99 7.96
N GLU A 83 14.37 11.18 6.73
CA GLU A 83 12.93 11.29 6.48
C GLU A 83 12.25 9.93 6.68
N ILE A 84 12.83 8.87 6.13
CA ILE A 84 12.32 7.51 6.27
C ILE A 84 12.34 7.09 7.74
N ARG A 85 13.46 7.31 8.44
CA ARG A 85 13.58 6.99 9.87
C ARG A 85 12.56 7.76 10.72
N ASN A 86 12.40 9.06 10.49
CA ASN A 86 11.40 9.87 11.19
C ASN A 86 9.99 9.38 10.93
N TYR A 87 9.69 8.97 9.70
CA TYR A 87 8.41 8.38 9.34
C TYR A 87 8.15 7.06 10.08
N VAL A 88 9.12 6.14 10.10
CA VAL A 88 9.02 4.87 10.83
C VAL A 88 8.73 5.12 12.31
N PHE A 89 9.52 5.99 12.96
CA PHE A 89 9.30 6.31 14.38
C PHE A 89 7.95 6.98 14.64
N LYS A 90 7.51 7.89 13.76
CA LYS A 90 6.20 8.52 13.88
C LYS A 90 5.07 7.49 13.83
N ASN A 91 5.17 6.50 12.95
CA ASN A 91 4.15 5.44 12.85
C ASN A 91 4.21 4.47 14.04
N MET A 92 5.39 4.17 14.59
CA MET A 92 5.48 3.42 15.85
C MET A 92 4.76 4.13 16.99
N VAL A 93 4.83 5.46 17.05
CA VAL A 93 4.09 6.26 18.06
C VAL A 93 2.58 6.15 17.88
N PHE A 94 2.07 5.97 16.65
CA PHE A 94 0.63 5.80 16.40
C PHE A 94 0.06 4.50 16.98
N GLU A 95 0.90 3.50 17.18
CA GLU A 95 0.52 2.21 17.78
C GLU A 95 0.50 2.28 19.32
N LEU A 96 1.05 3.34 19.94
CA LEU A 96 0.98 3.49 21.40
C LEU A 96 -0.44 3.86 21.85
N PRO A 97 -1.00 3.15 22.85
CA PRO A 97 -2.33 3.46 23.35
C PRO A 97 -2.38 4.89 23.89
N ILE A 98 -3.50 5.58 23.65
CA ILE A 98 -3.79 6.96 24.09
C ILE A 98 -2.92 8.03 23.38
N ILE A 99 -1.60 7.91 23.40
CA ILE A 99 -0.66 8.86 22.78
C ILE A 99 -0.79 8.83 21.26
N GLY A 100 -0.86 7.64 20.68
CA GLY A 100 -0.97 7.42 19.24
C GLY A 100 -2.22 8.06 18.66
N LYS A 101 -3.38 7.86 19.33
CA LYS A 101 -4.66 8.48 18.96
C LYS A 101 -4.58 10.02 18.93
N ARG A 102 -3.96 10.64 19.96
CA ARG A 102 -3.77 12.09 20.01
C ARG A 102 -2.85 12.62 18.92
N LYS A 103 -1.77 11.89 18.62
CA LYS A 103 -0.84 12.29 17.57
C LYS A 103 -1.45 12.11 16.19
N PHE A 104 -2.23 11.04 15.98
CA PHE A 104 -2.92 10.76 14.74
C PHE A 104 -4.01 11.79 14.45
N LEU A 105 -4.73 12.27 15.47
CA LEU A 105 -5.73 13.33 15.30
C LEU A 105 -5.16 14.56 14.57
N LYS A 106 -3.92 14.99 14.90
CA LYS A 106 -3.28 16.13 14.23
C LYS A 106 -3.04 15.90 12.73
N ASP A 107 -2.85 14.65 12.32
CA ASP A 107 -2.73 14.31 10.90
C ASP A 107 -4.10 14.16 10.25
N ALA A 108 -5.08 13.57 10.93
CA ALA A 108 -6.46 13.46 10.45
C ALA A 108 -7.10 14.84 10.25
N GLN A 109 -6.78 15.82 11.11
CA GLN A 109 -7.24 17.21 11.01
C GLN A 109 -6.74 17.95 9.76
N LYS A 110 -5.73 17.42 9.07
CA LYS A 110 -5.33 17.94 7.75
C LYS A 110 -6.36 17.62 6.66
N ILE A 111 -7.15 16.58 6.87
CA ILE A 111 -8.23 16.16 5.97
C ILE A 111 -9.57 16.71 6.47
N ILE A 112 -9.84 16.55 7.76
CA ILE A 112 -11.11 16.96 8.40
C ILE A 112 -10.80 17.81 9.64
N PRO A 113 -10.70 19.15 9.50
CA PRO A 113 -10.23 20.03 10.58
C PRO A 113 -11.09 20.00 11.85
N SER A 114 -12.38 19.67 11.73
CA SER A 114 -13.34 19.62 12.84
C SER A 114 -13.25 18.37 13.72
N LEU A 115 -12.43 17.38 13.38
CA LEU A 115 -12.33 16.14 14.16
C LEU A 115 -11.85 16.41 15.59
N SER A 116 -12.48 15.71 16.52
CA SER A 116 -12.12 15.64 17.94
C SER A 116 -11.58 14.25 18.31
N LEU A 117 -11.04 14.09 19.52
CA LEU A 117 -10.54 12.79 19.98
C LEU A 117 -11.65 11.74 20.15
N GLU A 118 -12.88 12.17 20.38
CA GLU A 118 -14.03 11.30 20.59
C GLU A 118 -14.51 10.69 19.28
N ASP A 119 -14.33 11.41 18.17
CA ASP A 119 -14.68 10.95 16.82
C ASP A 119 -13.78 9.82 16.32
N LEU A 120 -12.57 9.68 16.87
CA LEU A 120 -11.62 8.66 16.41
C LEU A 120 -11.92 7.31 17.07
N GLU A 121 -12.14 6.30 16.24
CA GLU A 121 -12.30 4.91 16.66
C GLU A 121 -11.21 4.06 16.00
N TYR A 122 -10.55 3.18 16.77
CA TYR A 122 -9.61 2.25 16.17
C TYR A 122 -10.37 1.26 15.29
N ALA A 123 -9.94 1.11 14.05
CA ALA A 123 -10.53 0.16 13.12
C ALA A 123 -10.03 -1.26 13.46
N HIS A 124 -10.59 -1.87 14.49
CA HIS A 124 -10.18 -3.20 14.95
C HIS A 124 -10.43 -4.26 13.88
N GLY A 125 -9.41 -5.09 13.62
CA GLY A 125 -9.47 -6.09 12.56
C GLY A 125 -9.25 -5.53 11.15
N PHE A 126 -8.96 -4.23 11.01
CA PHE A 126 -8.59 -3.62 9.74
C PHE A 126 -7.09 -3.35 9.68
N GLY A 127 -6.54 -3.47 8.47
CA GLY A 127 -5.14 -3.25 8.17
C GLY A 127 -4.43 -4.55 7.86
N GLU A 128 -3.68 -4.54 6.76
CA GLU A 128 -2.99 -5.71 6.23
C GLU A 128 -1.52 -5.38 5.97
N VAL A 129 -0.73 -6.42 5.74
CA VAL A 129 0.67 -6.28 5.34
C VAL A 129 0.74 -6.05 3.84
N ARG A 130 1.46 -5.00 3.42
CA ARG A 130 1.79 -4.77 2.01
C ARG A 130 3.18 -5.32 1.73
N PRO A 131 3.35 -6.27 0.79
CA PRO A 131 4.68 -6.70 0.39
C PRO A 131 5.43 -5.51 -0.23
N GLN A 132 6.73 -5.42 0.05
CA GLN A 132 7.61 -4.40 -0.50
C GLN A 132 8.73 -5.10 -1.27
N VAL A 133 9.06 -4.58 -2.45
CA VAL A 133 10.01 -5.24 -3.35
C VAL A 133 11.39 -4.63 -3.17
N LEU A 134 12.40 -5.46 -2.93
CA LEU A 134 13.79 -5.02 -2.82
C LEU A 134 14.55 -5.42 -4.08
N ASP A 135 15.09 -4.44 -4.81
CA ASP A 135 16.02 -4.69 -5.90
C ASP A 135 17.42 -4.86 -5.31
N ARG A 136 17.91 -6.10 -5.32
CA ARG A 136 19.23 -6.47 -4.79
C ARG A 136 20.39 -6.02 -5.67
N THR A 137 20.15 -5.86 -6.97
CA THR A 137 21.17 -5.40 -7.93
C THR A 137 21.39 -3.90 -7.77
N LYS A 138 20.30 -3.12 -7.74
CA LYS A 138 20.34 -1.66 -7.51
C LYS A 138 20.48 -1.29 -6.04
N ARG A 139 20.35 -2.26 -5.14
CA ARG A 139 20.36 -2.10 -3.68
C ARG A 139 19.40 -1.02 -3.20
N LYS A 140 18.14 -1.12 -3.60
CA LYS A 140 17.12 -0.15 -3.23
C LYS A 140 15.74 -0.78 -3.04
N LEU A 141 14.91 -0.10 -2.26
CA LEU A 141 13.48 -0.36 -2.23
C LEU A 141 12.87 0.09 -3.56
N GLU A 142 12.20 -0.82 -4.24
CA GLU A 142 11.42 -0.51 -5.43
C GLU A 142 9.99 -0.13 -5.01
N LEU A 143 9.58 1.05 -5.47
CA LEU A 143 8.24 1.59 -5.22
C LEU A 143 7.40 1.42 -6.48
N GLY A 144 6.11 1.17 -6.29
CA GLY A 144 5.19 0.94 -7.40
C GLY A 144 5.21 -0.51 -7.88
N GLU A 145 4.74 -0.69 -9.10
CA GLU A 145 4.40 -1.97 -9.70
C GLU A 145 5.64 -2.64 -10.25
N LYS A 146 5.71 -3.95 -10.05
CA LYS A 146 6.80 -4.78 -10.54
C LYS A 146 6.25 -6.03 -11.17
N LYS A 147 6.76 -6.30 -12.36
CA LYS A 147 6.38 -7.45 -13.16
C LYS A 147 7.64 -8.22 -13.54
N ILE A 148 7.58 -9.54 -13.39
CA ILE A 148 8.61 -10.45 -13.88
C ILE A 148 7.94 -11.32 -14.95
N CYS A 149 8.18 -10.99 -16.21
CA CYS A 149 7.76 -11.79 -17.35
C CYS A 149 8.80 -12.87 -17.63
N THR A 150 8.41 -14.15 -17.57
CA THR A 150 9.36 -15.25 -17.84
C THR A 150 9.42 -15.64 -19.31
N HIS A 151 8.44 -15.19 -20.12
CA HIS A 151 8.19 -15.64 -21.49
C HIS A 151 7.97 -17.17 -21.63
N LYS A 152 7.65 -17.85 -20.51
CA LYS A 152 7.41 -19.30 -20.45
C LYS A 152 6.00 -19.62 -19.96
N GLY A 153 5.05 -18.71 -20.20
CA GLY A 153 3.65 -18.87 -19.77
C GLY A 153 3.40 -18.60 -18.30
N ILE A 154 4.38 -18.02 -17.59
CA ILE A 154 4.26 -17.64 -16.18
C ILE A 154 4.75 -16.20 -16.02
N THR A 155 3.94 -15.38 -15.37
CA THR A 155 4.25 -13.99 -15.09
C THR A 155 3.91 -13.66 -13.65
N PHE A 156 4.87 -13.06 -12.95
CA PHE A 156 4.70 -12.63 -11.57
C PHE A 156 4.39 -11.14 -11.56
N ASN A 157 3.13 -10.78 -11.27
CA ASN A 157 2.72 -9.40 -11.12
C ASN A 157 2.65 -9.04 -9.62
N MET A 158 3.39 -8.01 -9.22
CA MET A 158 3.48 -7.53 -7.85
C MET A 158 3.11 -6.06 -7.80
N THR A 159 2.08 -5.75 -7.04
CA THR A 159 1.53 -4.39 -6.98
C THR A 159 1.43 -3.90 -5.53
N PRO A 160 2.57 -3.55 -4.88
CA PRO A 160 2.59 -3.04 -3.50
C PRO A 160 1.62 -1.88 -3.23
N SER A 161 1.59 -0.89 -4.13
CA SER A 161 0.70 0.28 -4.14
C SER A 161 1.04 1.13 -5.37
N PRO A 162 0.08 1.78 -6.06
CA PRO A 162 -1.37 1.84 -5.79
C PRO A 162 -2.17 0.81 -6.62
N GLY A 163 -2.27 -0.44 -6.16
CA GLY A 163 -2.81 -1.51 -7.00
C GLY A 163 -4.29 -1.43 -7.37
N ALA A 164 -5.11 -0.76 -6.57
CA ALA A 164 -6.49 -0.49 -6.97
C ALA A 164 -6.57 0.50 -8.15
N THR A 165 -5.69 1.49 -8.18
CA THR A 165 -5.67 2.53 -9.23
C THR A 165 -5.20 1.95 -10.57
N SER A 166 -4.28 1.01 -10.54
CA SER A 166 -3.67 0.46 -11.76
C SER A 166 -4.17 -0.92 -12.17
N CYS A 167 -5.18 -1.46 -11.49
CA CYS A 167 -5.65 -2.81 -11.75
C CYS A 167 -6.12 -3.01 -13.20
N LEU A 168 -6.83 -2.03 -13.79
CA LEU A 168 -7.32 -2.13 -15.16
C LEU A 168 -6.19 -2.06 -16.19
N GLN A 169 -5.23 -1.15 -16.00
CA GLN A 169 -4.05 -1.09 -16.88
C GLN A 169 -3.24 -2.38 -16.81
N ASN A 170 -3.05 -2.93 -15.60
CA ASN A 170 -2.37 -4.22 -15.43
C ASN A 170 -3.15 -5.36 -16.11
N ALA A 171 -4.47 -5.40 -15.94
CA ALA A 171 -5.31 -6.40 -16.59
C ALA A 171 -5.21 -6.34 -18.12
N LEU A 172 -5.18 -5.13 -18.70
CA LEU A 172 -4.98 -4.93 -20.14
C LEU A 172 -3.64 -5.52 -20.61
N VAL A 173 -2.54 -5.08 -19.99
CA VAL A 173 -1.18 -5.49 -20.36
C VAL A 173 -0.99 -6.99 -20.16
N ASP A 174 -1.50 -7.54 -19.05
CA ASP A 174 -1.42 -8.97 -18.74
C ASP A 174 -2.24 -9.80 -19.74
N SER A 175 -3.44 -9.34 -20.12
CA SER A 175 -4.28 -10.03 -21.11
C SER A 175 -3.63 -10.06 -22.49
N GLN A 176 -3.01 -8.96 -22.92
CA GLN A 176 -2.25 -8.90 -24.17
C GLN A 176 -1.07 -9.86 -24.17
N GLU A 177 -0.32 -9.93 -23.06
CA GLU A 177 0.81 -10.86 -22.92
C GLU A 177 0.35 -12.33 -22.96
N ILE A 178 -0.76 -12.64 -22.29
CA ILE A 178 -1.35 -13.98 -22.30
C ILE A 178 -1.80 -14.37 -23.72
N ALA A 179 -2.52 -13.49 -24.41
CA ALA A 179 -2.96 -13.74 -25.79
C ALA A 179 -1.76 -13.98 -26.72
N ALA A 180 -0.73 -13.13 -26.65
CA ALA A 180 0.49 -13.27 -27.43
C ALA A 180 1.22 -14.60 -27.15
N TYR A 181 1.29 -15.02 -25.88
CA TYR A 181 1.89 -16.30 -25.50
C TYR A 181 1.11 -17.51 -26.05
N LEU A 182 -0.22 -17.41 -26.10
CA LEU A 182 -1.09 -18.46 -26.64
C LEU A 182 -1.17 -18.46 -28.17
N GLY A 183 -0.63 -17.43 -28.84
CA GLY A 183 -0.77 -17.26 -30.29
C GLY A 183 -2.16 -16.77 -30.71
N GLU A 184 -2.91 -16.19 -29.78
CA GLU A 184 -4.26 -15.66 -29.98
C GLU A 184 -4.25 -14.14 -30.19
N SER A 185 -5.30 -13.62 -30.82
CA SER A 185 -5.52 -12.18 -30.91
C SER A 185 -6.25 -11.65 -29.68
N PHE A 186 -5.90 -10.43 -29.26
CA PHE A 186 -6.60 -9.72 -28.19
C PHE A 186 -7.49 -8.63 -28.79
N GLU A 187 -8.79 -8.69 -28.53
CA GLU A 187 -9.76 -7.67 -28.98
C GLU A 187 -9.65 -6.38 -28.15
N LEU A 188 -8.65 -5.56 -28.48
CA LEU A 188 -8.35 -4.33 -27.75
C LEU A 188 -9.52 -3.33 -27.74
N GLU A 189 -10.16 -3.13 -28.89
CA GLU A 189 -11.31 -2.22 -29.00
C GLU A 189 -12.46 -2.64 -28.09
N ARG A 190 -12.73 -3.95 -28.00
CA ARG A 190 -13.75 -4.49 -27.12
C ARG A 190 -13.40 -4.29 -25.65
N PHE A 191 -12.14 -4.51 -25.28
CA PHE A 191 -11.68 -4.24 -23.91
C PHE A 191 -11.92 -2.79 -23.51
N TYR A 192 -11.53 -1.83 -24.36
CA TYR A 192 -11.77 -0.41 -24.09
C TYR A 192 -13.26 -0.09 -24.04
N LYS A 193 -14.06 -0.62 -24.97
CA LYS A 193 -15.52 -0.43 -24.96
C LYS A 193 -16.16 -0.91 -23.66
N ASP A 194 -15.69 -2.03 -23.10
CA ASP A 194 -16.28 -2.62 -21.91
C ASP A 194 -15.78 -1.98 -20.61
N LEU A 195 -14.52 -1.51 -20.55
CA LEU A 195 -13.85 -1.14 -19.30
C LEU A 195 -13.26 0.28 -19.25
N SER A 196 -13.00 0.92 -20.40
CA SER A 196 -12.47 2.27 -20.48
C SER A 196 -12.89 2.98 -21.78
N PRO A 197 -14.19 3.27 -21.98
CA PRO A 197 -14.71 3.77 -23.26
C PRO A 197 -14.06 5.08 -23.72
N GLU A 198 -13.61 5.90 -22.77
CA GLU A 198 -12.92 7.17 -22.98
C GLU A 198 -11.62 7.00 -23.81
N GLU A 199 -10.99 5.83 -23.76
CA GLU A 199 -9.76 5.53 -24.53
C GLU A 199 -10.03 5.29 -26.02
N LEU A 200 -11.29 5.12 -26.43
CA LEU A 200 -11.66 4.98 -27.85
C LEU A 200 -11.81 6.34 -28.56
N GLU A 201 -11.87 7.42 -27.80
CA GLU A 201 -12.06 8.79 -28.31
C GLU A 201 -10.74 9.55 -28.50
N ASN A 202 -9.62 9.00 -28.01
CA ASN A 202 -8.26 9.55 -28.10
C ASN A 202 -7.47 8.95 -29.27
#